data_AF-A0AAD7EEC2-F1
#
_entry.id   AF-A0AAD7EEC2-F1
#
_cell.length_a   1.000
_cell.length_b   1.000
_cell.length_c   1.000
_cell.angle_alpha   90.00
_cell.angle_beta   90.00
_cell.angle_gamma   90.00
#
_symmetry.space_group_name_H-M   'P 1'
#
loop_
_entity.id
_entity.type
_entity.pdbx_description
1 polymer ?
#
loop_
_entity_poly.entity_id
_entity_poly.type
_entity_poly.pdbx_seq_one_letter_code
_entity_poly.pdbx_strand_id
1 'polypeptide(L)'
;MVNSLTSKLQIGSPMASLYLLKHPDHYTNYTFKPFWWKSYVGMVRSAWDAQERPAYPNQSGTADHDLDGETELDQIVLMNSKDKVVGATNVDDYIWRPMEFEHTSLYDYVQMTKRMKRSPKQ
;
A
#
# COMPACT_ATOMS: atom_id res chain seq x y z
N MET A 1 -33.70 -29.61 -8.52
CA MET A 1 -32.46 -28.89 -8.91
C MET A 1 -31.45 -29.06 -7.76
N VAL A 2 -30.72 -30.17 -7.71
CA VAL A 2 -29.94 -30.63 -6.52
C VAL A 2 -28.42 -30.70 -6.77
N ASN A 3 -27.95 -30.40 -7.98
CA ASN A 3 -26.54 -30.61 -8.38
C ASN A 3 -25.76 -29.33 -8.72
N SER A 4 -26.05 -28.19 -8.10
CA SER A 4 -25.21 -26.98 -8.27
C SER A 4 -24.18 -26.75 -7.17
N LEU A 5 -24.25 -27.46 -6.03
CA LEU A 5 -23.23 -27.35 -4.97
C LEU A 5 -22.01 -28.25 -5.22
N THR A 6 -22.18 -29.43 -5.83
CA THR A 6 -21.10 -30.41 -6.02
C THR A 6 -20.03 -29.93 -7.01
N SER A 7 -20.40 -29.12 -8.00
CA SER A 7 -19.49 -28.58 -9.01
C SER A 7 -18.46 -27.60 -8.46
N LYS A 8 -18.67 -27.03 -7.26
CA LYS A 8 -17.75 -26.06 -6.63
C LYS A 8 -16.65 -26.70 -5.78
N LEU A 9 -16.71 -28.00 -5.51
CA LEU A 9 -15.76 -28.72 -4.64
C LEU A 9 -14.81 -29.64 -5.42
N GLN A 10 -15.03 -29.83 -6.71
CA GLN A 10 -14.15 -30.66 -7.52
C GLN A 10 -12.96 -29.84 -7.99
N ILE A 11 -11.81 -30.08 -7.37
CA ILE A 11 -10.54 -29.70 -7.98
C ILE A 11 -10.43 -30.53 -9.28
N GLY A 12 -10.21 -29.87 -10.41
CA GLY A 12 -10.09 -30.58 -11.68
C GLY A 12 -8.96 -31.62 -11.62
N SER A 13 -9.11 -32.76 -12.29
CA SER A 13 -8.09 -33.83 -12.31
C SER A 13 -6.66 -33.33 -12.54
N PRO A 14 -6.39 -32.35 -13.43
CA PRO A 14 -5.04 -31.78 -13.58
C PRO A 14 -4.49 -31.13 -12.31
N MET A 15 -5.33 -30.42 -11.56
CA MET A 15 -4.95 -29.77 -10.31
C MET A 15 -4.70 -30.80 -9.20
N ALA A 16 -5.54 -31.85 -9.13
CA ALA A 16 -5.33 -32.96 -8.20
C ALA A 16 -4.00 -33.67 -8.48
N SER A 17 -3.68 -33.93 -9.75
CA SER A 17 -2.40 -34.51 -10.15
C SER A 17 -1.20 -33.64 -9.78
N LEU A 18 -1.30 -32.30 -9.88
CA LEU A 18 -0.25 -31.38 -9.45
C LEU A 18 0.04 -31.48 -7.94
N TYR A 19 -1.00 -31.55 -7.11
CA TYR A 19 -0.85 -31.75 -5.66
C TYR A 19 -0.25 -33.12 -5.31
N LEU A 20 -0.70 -34.19 -5.99
CA LEU A 20 -0.16 -35.55 -5.80
C LEU A 20 1.32 -35.64 -6.17
N LEU A 21 1.75 -34.89 -7.19
CA LEU A 21 3.14 -34.78 -7.64
C LEU A 21 3.96 -33.77 -6.82
N LYS A 22 3.39 -33.15 -5.78
CA LYS A 22 4.02 -32.13 -4.94
C LYS A 22 4.57 -30.93 -5.72
N HIS A 23 3.91 -30.55 -6.82
CA HIS A 23 4.26 -29.31 -7.49
C HIS A 23 3.88 -28.11 -6.62
N PRO A 24 4.71 -27.05 -6.56
CA PRO A 24 4.37 -25.84 -5.85
C PRO A 24 3.15 -25.17 -6.51
N ASP A 25 2.17 -24.79 -5.68
CA ASP A 25 0.94 -24.10 -6.12
C ASP A 25 1.22 -22.68 -6.64
N HIS A 26 2.42 -22.16 -6.40
CA HIS A 26 2.84 -20.82 -6.78
C HIS A 26 4.13 -20.87 -7.61
N TYR A 27 4.01 -20.60 -8.91
CA TYR A 27 5.14 -20.35 -9.80
C TYR A 27 5.47 -18.86 -9.77
N THR A 28 6.38 -18.46 -8.88
CA THR A 28 6.80 -17.06 -8.80
C THR A 28 8.31 -17.01 -8.59
N ASN A 29 9.03 -16.69 -9.67
CA ASN A 29 10.48 -16.46 -9.63
C ASN A 29 10.85 -15.12 -8.99
N TYR A 30 9.92 -14.16 -8.94
CA TYR A 30 10.14 -12.81 -8.40
C TYR A 30 8.98 -12.32 -7.55
N THR A 31 9.28 -11.79 -6.36
CA THR A 31 8.29 -11.14 -5.51
C THR A 31 8.36 -9.64 -5.73
N PHE A 32 7.25 -9.04 -6.18
CA PHE A 32 7.16 -7.58 -6.32
C PHE A 32 6.90 -6.95 -4.96
N LYS A 33 7.61 -5.84 -4.67
CA LYS A 33 7.32 -5.01 -3.51
C LYS A 33 6.37 -3.90 -3.91
N PRO A 34 5.26 -3.68 -3.18
CA PRO A 34 4.36 -2.58 -3.45
C PRO A 34 5.08 -1.25 -3.20
N PHE A 35 4.96 -0.31 -4.14
CA PHE A 35 5.54 1.03 -4.04
C PHE A 35 4.47 2.09 -4.29
N TRP A 36 4.09 2.82 -3.23
CA TRP A 36 3.00 3.80 -3.23
C TRP A 36 3.48 5.18 -3.69
N TRP A 37 4.10 5.23 -4.87
CA TRP A 37 4.76 6.44 -5.36
C TRP A 37 3.79 7.60 -5.64
N LYS A 38 2.66 7.33 -6.30
CA LYS A 38 1.66 8.36 -6.63
C LYS A 38 1.12 9.04 -5.38
N SER A 39 0.68 8.24 -4.40
CA SER A 39 0.26 8.66 -3.06
C SER A 39 1.29 9.56 -2.38
N TYR A 40 2.56 9.12 -2.36
CA TYR A 40 3.63 9.87 -1.73
C TYR A 40 3.89 11.22 -2.41
N VAL A 41 3.97 11.25 -3.74
CA VAL A 41 4.19 12.48 -4.50
C VAL A 41 3.03 13.46 -4.33
N GLY A 42 1.79 12.97 -4.34
CA GLY A 42 0.61 13.80 -4.09
C GLY A 42 0.66 14.50 -2.74
N MET A 43 1.00 13.75 -1.68
CA MET A 43 1.16 14.29 -0.33
C MET A 43 2.31 15.31 -0.23
N VAL A 44 3.47 15.02 -0.83
CA VAL A 44 4.62 15.95 -0.83
C VAL A 44 4.28 17.25 -1.55
N ARG A 45 3.61 17.18 -2.72
CA ARG A 45 3.14 18.37 -3.46
C ARG A 45 2.16 19.19 -2.64
N SER A 46 1.16 18.54 -2.05
CA SER A 46 0.18 19.21 -1.18
C SER A 46 0.83 19.90 0.02
N ALA A 47 1.84 19.27 0.65
CA ALA A 47 2.59 19.88 1.74
C ALA A 47 3.43 21.09 1.28
N TRP A 48 4.01 21.04 0.08
CA TRP A 48 4.75 22.15 -0.51
C TRP A 48 3.83 23.35 -0.82
N ASP A 49 2.69 23.09 -1.45
CA ASP A 49 1.71 24.12 -1.80
C ASP A 49 1.17 24.83 -0.54
N ALA A 50 0.97 24.07 0.55
CA ALA A 50 0.55 24.62 1.85
C ALA A 50 1.62 25.50 2.51
N GLN A 51 2.90 25.25 2.25
CA GLN A 51 4.01 26.04 2.80
C GLN A 51 4.18 27.36 2.05
N GLU A 52 3.97 27.38 0.73
CA GLU A 52 4.15 28.58 -0.11
C GLU A 52 2.94 29.53 -0.09
N ARG A 53 1.74 29.02 0.20
CA ARG A 53 0.53 29.85 0.36
C ARG A 53 0.04 29.83 1.81
N PRO A 54 0.39 30.82 2.65
CA PRO A 54 -0.28 30.97 3.94
C PRO A 54 -1.78 31.15 3.71
N ALA A 55 -2.57 30.38 4.45
CA ALA A 55 -4.00 30.19 4.26
C ALA A 55 -4.79 31.51 4.13
N TYR A 56 -5.16 31.86 2.90
CA TYR A 56 -6.33 32.71 2.65
C TYR A 56 -7.53 31.79 2.40
N PRO A 57 -8.64 31.92 3.15
CA PRO A 57 -9.69 30.91 3.28
C PRO A 57 -10.64 30.76 2.09
N ASN A 58 -10.24 31.19 0.89
CA ASN A 58 -11.16 31.38 -0.22
C ASN A 58 -10.45 31.47 -1.58
N GLN A 59 -9.53 30.54 -1.84
CA GLN A 59 -9.20 30.18 -3.21
C GLN A 59 -9.19 28.67 -3.30
N SER A 60 -10.32 28.12 -3.73
CA SER A 60 -10.37 26.83 -4.41
C SER A 60 -9.44 26.91 -5.61
N GLY A 61 -8.15 26.69 -5.36
CA GLY A 61 -7.13 26.63 -6.37
C GLY A 61 -7.35 25.37 -7.18
N THR A 62 -7.98 25.53 -8.34
CA THR A 62 -7.84 24.61 -9.45
C THR A 62 -6.38 24.65 -9.87
N ALA A 63 -5.55 23.82 -9.23
CA ALA A 63 -4.25 23.46 -9.77
C ALA A 63 -4.52 22.38 -10.81
N ASP A 64 -4.67 22.80 -12.06
CA ASP A 64 -4.26 22.15 -13.29
C ASP A 64 -3.93 20.65 -13.11
N HIS A 65 -4.97 19.84 -12.89
CA HIS A 65 -4.85 18.41 -12.61
C HIS A 65 -4.80 17.65 -13.95
N ASP A 66 -3.75 17.90 -14.73
CA ASP A 66 -3.36 17.06 -15.87
C ASP A 66 -2.56 15.85 -15.37
N LEU A 67 -3.18 15.06 -14.49
CA LEU A 67 -2.82 13.67 -14.24
C LEU A 67 -4.13 12.87 -14.26
N ASP A 68 -4.36 12.26 -15.41
CA ASP A 68 -5.18 11.09 -15.64
C ASP A 68 -5.38 10.21 -14.39
N GLY A 69 -6.60 10.26 -13.87
CA GLY A 69 -7.17 9.26 -12.97
C GLY A 69 -7.08 9.64 -11.50
N GLU A 70 -8.19 10.20 -11.02
CA GLU A 70 -8.69 10.11 -9.64
C GLU A 70 -7.66 10.54 -8.57
N THR A 71 -7.79 11.75 -8.04
CA THR A 71 -7.34 12.05 -6.68
C THR A 71 -8.20 11.25 -5.69
N GLU A 72 -8.11 9.92 -5.73
CA GLU A 72 -8.64 9.08 -4.67
C GLU A 72 -7.91 9.51 -3.41
N LEU A 73 -8.64 10.18 -2.51
CA LEU A 73 -8.14 10.46 -1.17
C LEU A 73 -7.54 9.17 -0.62
N ASP A 74 -6.24 9.17 -0.35
CA ASP A 74 -5.54 8.00 0.16
C ASP A 74 -6.33 7.45 1.36
N GLN A 75 -6.78 6.20 1.24
CA GLN A 75 -7.59 5.58 2.27
C GLN A 75 -6.79 5.51 3.58
N ILE A 76 -7.19 6.34 4.56
CA ILE A 76 -6.59 6.32 5.89
C ILE A 76 -7.11 5.12 6.68
N VAL A 77 -6.21 4.41 7.34
CA VAL A 77 -6.56 3.36 8.30
C VAL A 77 -6.51 3.97 9.69
N LEU A 78 -7.66 4.06 10.36
CA LEU A 78 -7.72 4.52 11.75
C LEU A 78 -7.25 3.40 12.67
N MET A 79 -6.17 3.64 13.41
CA MET A 79 -5.63 2.75 14.43
C MET A 79 -5.89 3.32 15.81
N ASN A 80 -6.47 2.53 16.71
CA ASN A 80 -6.60 2.90 18.11
C ASN A 80 -5.37 2.42 18.89
N SER A 81 -4.63 3.34 19.50
CA SER A 81 -3.46 3.05 20.32
C SER A 81 -3.59 3.74 21.67
N LYS A 82 -3.79 2.94 22.74
CA LYS A 82 -3.78 3.40 24.15
C LYS A 82 -4.51 4.74 24.37
N ASP A 83 -5.80 4.78 24.05
CA ASP A 83 -6.71 5.93 24.17
C ASP A 83 -6.52 7.06 23.14
N LYS A 84 -5.72 6.86 22.09
CA LYS A 84 -5.61 7.82 20.97
C LYS A 84 -5.91 7.15 19.65
N VAL A 85 -6.80 7.76 18.88
CA VAL A 85 -7.06 7.40 17.48
C VAL A 85 -6.01 8.08 16.62
N VAL A 86 -5.26 7.28 15.87
CA VAL A 86 -4.21 7.74 14.95
C VAL A 86 -4.59 7.29 13.54
N GLY A 87 -4.57 8.21 12.58
CA GLY A 87 -4.67 7.84 11.16
C GLY A 87 -3.32 7.32 10.68
N ALA A 88 -3.32 6.17 10.02
CA ALA A 88 -2.15 5.59 9.38
C ALA A 88 -2.38 5.45 7.87
N THR A 89 -1.35 5.77 7.09
CA THR A 89 -1.35 5.65 5.63
C THR A 89 -0.28 4.68 5.15
N ASN A 90 -0.37 4.28 3.89
CA ASN A 90 0.66 3.44 3.27
C ASN A 90 1.97 4.20 3.00
N VAL A 91 1.96 5.53 3.06
CA VAL A 91 3.12 6.40 2.80
C VAL A 91 3.82 6.85 4.09
N ASP A 92 3.23 6.62 5.26
CA ASP A 92 3.84 6.96 6.57
C ASP A 92 5.23 6.32 6.74
N ASP A 93 5.42 5.10 6.23
CA ASP A 93 6.71 4.39 6.28
C ASP A 93 7.82 5.13 5.51
N TYR A 94 7.47 6.05 4.61
CA TYR A 94 8.39 6.86 3.81
C TYR A 94 8.76 8.17 4.51
N ILE A 95 7.78 8.79 5.16
CA ILE A 95 7.91 10.05 5.93
C ILE A 95 8.73 9.79 7.18
N TRP A 96 8.38 8.73 7.91
CA TRP A 96 8.95 8.38 9.20
C TRP A 96 10.07 7.34 9.08
N ARG A 97 10.72 7.26 7.92
CA ARG A 97 11.87 6.37 7.72
C ARG A 97 13.01 6.74 8.68
N PRO A 98 13.81 5.78 9.18
CA PRO A 98 14.93 6.08 10.06
C PRO A 98 15.93 7.05 9.42
N MET A 99 16.52 7.95 10.21
CA MET A 99 17.50 8.94 9.72
C MET A 99 18.72 8.30 9.07
N GLU A 100 19.07 7.08 9.47
CA GLU A 100 20.14 6.29 8.84
C GLU A 100 19.89 6.08 7.34
N PHE A 101 18.63 6.06 6.87
CA PHE A 101 18.27 5.92 5.46
C PHE A 101 17.86 7.23 4.80
N GLU A 102 18.12 8.38 5.44
CA GLU A 102 17.74 9.68 4.88
C GLU A 102 18.47 9.98 3.57
N HIS A 103 19.75 9.59 3.50
CA HIS A 103 20.62 9.75 2.34
C HIS A 103 20.33 8.77 1.19
N THR A 104 19.49 7.76 1.44
CA THR A 104 19.12 6.74 0.45
C THR A 104 17.88 7.19 -0.31
N SER A 105 17.81 6.89 -1.61
CA SER A 105 16.62 7.17 -2.40
C SER A 105 15.42 6.37 -1.87
N LEU A 106 14.20 6.89 -2.05
CA LEU A 106 13.01 6.16 -1.60
C LEU A 106 12.86 4.80 -2.31
N TYR A 107 13.28 4.73 -3.57
CA TYR A 107 13.31 3.50 -4.34
C TYR A 107 14.20 2.44 -3.70
N ASP A 108 15.45 2.79 -3.39
CA ASP A 108 16.41 1.88 -2.76
C ASP A 108 15.96 1.47 -1.36
N TYR A 109 15.41 2.42 -0.59
CA TYR A 109 14.84 2.15 0.73
C TYR A 109 13.74 1.09 0.66
N VAL A 110 12.79 1.20 -0.26
CA VAL A 110 11.70 0.22 -0.43
C VAL A 110 12.26 -1.14 -0.90
N GLN A 111 13.29 -1.14 -1.75
CA GLN A 111 13.93 -2.38 -2.19
C GLN A 111 14.72 -3.08 -1.09
N MET A 112 15.35 -2.35 -0.17
CA MET A 112 16.19 -2.92 0.88
C MET A 112 15.42 -3.28 2.15
N THR A 113 14.27 -2.64 2.40
CA THR A 113 13.50 -2.86 3.63
C THR A 113 12.41 -3.92 3.49
N LYS A 114 12.03 -4.53 4.62
CA LYS A 114 10.90 -5.47 4.69
C LYS A 114 9.92 -5.02 5.75
N ARG A 115 8.69 -4.69 5.33
CA ARG A 115 7.60 -4.39 6.26
C ARG A 115 7.22 -5.65 7.03
N MET A 116 7.25 -5.57 8.35
CA MET A 116 6.89 -6.67 9.24
C MET A 116 5.76 -6.23 10.16
N LYS A 117 4.80 -7.13 10.41
CA LYS A 117 3.82 -6.91 11.48
C LYS A 117 4.58 -6.94 12.80
N ARG A 118 4.34 -5.94 13.66
CA ARG A 118 4.84 -6.00 15.04
C ARG A 118 4.29 -7.26 15.71
N SER A 119 5.18 -8.02 16.35
CA SER A 119 4.74 -9.10 17.23
C SER A 119 3.86 -8.52 18.34
N PRO A 120 2.84 -9.27 18.82
CA PRO A 120 2.15 -8.91 20.05
C PRO A 120 3.21 -8.69 21.14
N LYS A 121 3.13 -7.58 21.87
CA LYS A 121 3.99 -7.38 23.04
C LYS A 121 3.71 -8.54 24.01
N GLN A 122 4.75 -9.33 24.31
CA GLN A 122 4.75 -10.23 25.45
C GLN A 122 4.66 -9.44 26.75
#